data_AF-A0A920U2X9-F1
#
_entry.id   AF-A0A920U2X9-F1
#
_cell.length_a   1.000
_cell.length_b   1.000
_cell.length_c   1.000
_cell.angle_alpha   90.00
_cell.angle_beta   90.00
_cell.angle_gamma   90.00
#
_symmetry.space_group_name_H-M   'P 1'
#
loop_
_entity.id
_entity.type
_entity.pdbx_description
1 polymer ?
#
loop_
_entity_poly.entity_id
_entity_poly.type
_entity_poly.pdbx_seq_one_letter_code
_entity_poly.pdbx_strand_id
1 'polypeptide(L)'
;MKYNLDALAVGHELADEVGLTADEGLYDIVSADSEPHMLIPGNEAVAFGFAVAGGRFFAGYPITPSTDIMEWLEKWLPRFGGVVRQAEDELSVINMAIGAALTGTRTMVATSGPGLALMQEGIGQLGMAEIPLVVSTHSAVARAPVCRPSRSKAISTFWSTEVMVIFRELCSRQEPRAMFLSHCEGVQSR
;
A
#
# COMPACT_ATOMS: atom_id res chain seq x y z
N MET A 1 2.87 22.76 23.41
CA MET A 1 4.10 22.54 22.62
C MET A 1 5.37 23.00 23.33
N LYS A 2 5.31 24.02 24.23
CA LYS A 2 6.46 24.48 25.03
C LYS A 2 7.18 23.36 25.79
N TYR A 3 6.46 22.51 26.53
CA TYR A 3 7.06 21.42 27.30
C TYR A 3 7.82 20.38 26.46
N ASN A 4 7.43 20.14 25.21
CA ASN A 4 8.15 19.20 24.33
C ASN A 4 9.49 19.80 23.86
N LEU A 5 9.53 21.13 23.67
CA LEU A 5 10.75 21.84 23.31
C LEU A 5 11.69 21.95 24.51
N ASP A 6 11.14 22.23 25.70
CA ASP A 6 11.91 22.26 26.94
C ASP A 6 12.54 20.89 27.22
N ALA A 7 11.78 19.80 27.05
CA ALA A 7 12.30 18.43 27.20
C ALA A 7 13.38 18.09 26.15
N LEU A 8 13.23 18.55 24.91
CA LEU A 8 14.24 18.39 23.87
C LEU A 8 15.54 19.13 24.21
N ALA A 9 15.43 20.36 24.72
CA ALA A 9 16.58 21.17 25.13
C ALA A 9 17.36 20.50 26.29
N VAL A 10 16.66 20.05 27.33
CA VAL A 10 17.28 19.32 28.45
C VAL A 10 17.95 18.03 27.98
N GLY A 11 17.33 17.31 27.05
CA GLY A 11 17.93 16.10 26.47
C GLY A 11 19.17 16.40 25.63
N HIS A 12 19.20 17.53 24.93
CA HIS A 12 20.36 17.97 24.15
C HIS A 12 21.52 18.38 25.06
N GLU A 13 21.26 19.17 26.11
CA GLU A 13 22.27 19.56 27.10
C GLU A 13 22.90 18.33 27.79
N LEU A 14 22.09 17.35 28.17
CA LEU A 14 22.59 16.10 28.76
C LEU A 14 23.44 15.28 27.77
N ALA A 15 23.10 15.30 26.47
CA ALA A 15 23.89 14.62 25.45
C ALA A 15 25.29 15.24 25.31
N ASP A 16 25.38 16.57 25.37
CA ASP A 16 26.66 17.30 25.34
C ASP A 16 27.50 17.02 26.59
N GLU A 17 26.89 16.96 27.78
CA GLU A 17 27.60 16.62 29.03
C GLU A 17 28.23 15.21 29.02
N VAL A 18 27.59 14.26 28.35
CA VAL A 18 28.06 12.86 28.22
C VAL A 18 29.06 12.70 27.07
N GLY A 19 29.36 13.77 26.32
CA GLY A 19 30.29 13.76 25.19
C GLY A 19 29.72 13.13 23.92
N LEU A 20 28.39 13.10 23.77
CA LEU A 20 27.72 12.71 22.52
C LEU A 20 27.55 13.94 21.62
N THR A 21 28.66 14.62 21.33
CA THR A 21 28.64 15.81 20.47
C THR A 21 28.45 15.40 19.01
N ALA A 22 27.96 16.33 18.18
CA ALA A 22 27.71 16.08 16.76
C ALA A 22 28.99 15.68 15.99
N ASP A 23 30.14 16.10 16.50
CA ASP A 23 31.48 15.90 15.96
C ASP A 23 32.19 14.63 16.48
N GLU A 24 31.84 14.12 17.68
CA GLU A 24 32.38 12.87 18.25
C GLU A 24 31.38 11.69 18.19
N GLY A 25 30.22 11.90 17.57
CA GLY A 25 29.16 10.89 17.44
C GLY A 25 29.56 9.69 16.57
N LEU A 26 28.98 8.52 16.87
CA LEU A 26 29.17 7.28 16.07
C LEU A 26 28.68 7.38 14.62
N TYR A 27 27.82 8.36 14.31
CA TYR A 27 27.18 8.53 13.01
C TYR A 27 27.12 10.01 12.64
N ASP A 28 27.56 10.35 11.44
CA ASP A 28 27.35 11.67 10.83
C ASP A 28 25.98 11.71 10.15
N ILE A 29 25.12 12.63 10.58
CA ILE A 29 23.80 12.83 9.98
C ILE A 29 23.96 13.86 8.86
N VAL A 30 24.05 13.37 7.63
CA VAL A 30 24.10 14.24 6.46
C VAL A 30 22.81 15.05 6.36
N SER A 31 22.96 16.37 6.25
CA SER A 31 21.84 17.27 6.02
C SER A 31 21.15 16.91 4.69
N ALA A 32 19.84 16.68 4.74
CA ALA A 32 19.05 16.43 3.54
C ALA A 32 18.94 17.69 2.68
N ASP A 33 18.90 17.52 1.36
CA ASP A 33 18.61 18.59 0.42
C ASP A 33 17.24 19.24 0.73
N SER A 34 17.13 20.55 0.50
CA SER A 34 15.92 21.33 0.82
C SER A 34 14.75 21.12 -0.16
N GLU A 35 14.85 20.14 -1.05
CA GLU A 35 13.81 19.87 -2.03
C GLU A 35 12.56 19.29 -1.35
N PRO A 36 11.35 19.64 -1.81
CA PRO A 36 10.12 19.14 -1.21
C PRO A 36 9.98 17.63 -1.48
N HIS A 37 10.18 16.84 -0.44
CA HIS A 37 9.97 15.40 -0.46
C HIS A 37 8.62 15.03 0.14
N MET A 38 7.93 14.08 -0.51
CA MET A 38 6.68 13.52 -0.03
C MET A 38 6.97 12.25 0.77
N LEU A 39 6.73 12.30 2.08
CA LEU A 39 6.85 11.15 2.97
C LEU A 39 5.48 10.46 3.08
N ILE A 40 5.33 9.33 2.40
CA ILE A 40 4.08 8.54 2.41
C ILE A 40 4.42 7.09 2.78
N PRO A 41 3.67 6.46 3.70
CA PRO A 41 3.85 5.05 4.00
C PRO A 41 3.42 4.19 2.80
N GLY A 42 4.10 3.05 2.60
CA GLY A 42 3.89 2.21 1.41
C GLY A 42 2.43 1.84 1.15
N ASN A 43 1.65 1.55 2.19
CA ASN A 43 0.22 1.24 2.09
C ASN A 43 -0.60 2.40 1.50
N GLU A 44 -0.41 3.61 2.02
CA GLU A 44 -1.07 4.80 1.49
C GLU A 44 -0.60 5.11 0.07
N ALA A 45 0.66 4.84 -0.28
CA ALA A 45 1.16 5.00 -1.64
C ALA A 45 0.43 4.07 -2.64
N VAL A 46 0.12 2.83 -2.24
CA VAL A 46 -0.68 1.91 -3.06
C VAL A 46 -2.11 2.42 -3.22
N ALA A 47 -2.74 2.84 -2.11
CA ALA A 47 -4.10 3.39 -2.11
C ALA A 47 -4.22 4.65 -2.98
N PHE A 48 -3.23 5.54 -2.87
CA PHE A 48 -3.11 6.74 -3.69
C PHE A 48 -2.92 6.40 -5.16
N GLY A 49 -2.02 5.46 -5.48
CA GLY A 49 -1.81 4.98 -6.84
C GLY A 49 -3.09 4.41 -7.47
N PHE A 50 -3.86 3.63 -6.71
CA PHE A 50 -5.15 3.10 -7.17
C PHE A 50 -6.17 4.20 -7.47
N ALA A 51 -6.29 5.20 -6.59
CA ALA A 51 -7.21 6.32 -6.80
C ALA A 51 -6.83 7.14 -8.05
N VAL A 52 -5.54 7.40 -8.24
CA VAL A 52 -4.98 8.12 -9.41
C VAL A 52 -5.16 7.32 -10.70
N ALA A 53 -4.99 5.99 -10.65
CA ALA A 53 -5.19 5.09 -11.80
C ALA A 53 -6.66 4.97 -12.26
N GLY A 54 -7.59 5.71 -11.64
CA GLY A 54 -9.01 5.66 -11.98
C GLY A 54 -9.75 4.51 -11.32
N GLY A 55 -9.20 3.91 -10.25
CA GLY A 55 -9.90 2.95 -9.42
C GLY A 55 -11.17 3.54 -8.82
N ARG A 56 -12.31 2.83 -8.90
CA ARG A 56 -13.60 3.32 -8.36
C ARG A 56 -14.31 2.34 -7.45
N PHE A 57 -13.82 1.12 -7.29
CA PHE A 57 -14.40 0.18 -6.36
C PHE A 57 -13.33 -0.57 -5.58
N PHE A 58 -13.42 -0.54 -4.27
CA PHE A 58 -12.56 -1.30 -3.38
C PHE A 58 -13.40 -2.15 -2.45
N ALA A 59 -13.06 -3.44 -2.36
CA ALA A 59 -13.62 -4.34 -1.37
C ALA A 59 -12.49 -4.87 -0.48
N GLY A 60 -12.74 -4.94 0.83
CA GLY A 60 -11.74 -5.37 1.79
C GLY A 60 -12.34 -6.00 3.02
N TYR A 61 -11.56 -6.85 3.67
CA TYR A 61 -11.81 -7.36 5.00
C TYR A 61 -10.64 -6.89 5.88
N PRO A 62 -10.89 -6.29 7.06
CA PRO A 62 -9.83 -5.74 7.89
C PRO A 62 -8.93 -6.86 8.40
N ILE A 63 -7.71 -6.90 7.88
CA ILE A 63 -6.64 -7.77 8.34
C ILE A 63 -5.34 -6.97 8.39
N THR A 64 -4.60 -7.03 9.49
CA THR A 64 -3.31 -6.34 9.59
C THR A 64 -2.31 -7.00 8.62
N PRO A 65 -1.54 -6.26 7.82
CA PRO A 65 -1.39 -4.80 7.72
C PRO A 65 -2.12 -4.15 6.52
N SER A 66 -3.13 -4.80 5.91
CA SER A 66 -3.85 -4.24 4.75
C SER A 66 -4.96 -3.24 5.13
N THR A 67 -5.28 -3.12 6.43
CA THR A 67 -6.30 -2.20 6.93
C THR A 67 -6.02 -0.73 6.58
N ASP A 68 -4.75 -0.30 6.59
CA ASP A 68 -4.39 1.10 6.29
C ASP A 68 -4.83 1.53 4.89
N ILE A 69 -4.81 0.60 3.91
CA ILE A 69 -5.28 0.86 2.54
C ILE A 69 -6.78 1.13 2.54
N MET A 70 -7.54 0.32 3.28
CA MET A 70 -8.97 0.46 3.39
C MET A 70 -9.33 1.78 4.06
N GLU A 71 -8.71 2.12 5.19
CA GLU A 71 -8.95 3.37 5.92
C GLU A 71 -8.65 4.60 5.05
N TRP A 72 -7.54 4.57 4.31
CA TRP A 72 -7.19 5.66 3.40
C TRP A 72 -8.23 5.78 2.28
N LEU A 73 -8.63 4.68 1.65
CA LEU A 73 -9.61 4.69 0.57
C LEU A 73 -11.01 5.10 1.07
N GLU A 74 -11.44 4.68 2.25
CA GLU A 74 -12.72 5.09 2.83
C GLU A 74 -12.79 6.61 2.99
N LYS A 75 -11.67 7.24 3.36
CA LYS A 75 -11.59 8.69 3.53
C LYS A 75 -11.60 9.46 2.21
N TRP A 76 -10.94 8.95 1.18
CA TRP A 76 -10.65 9.71 -0.05
C TRP A 76 -11.41 9.23 -1.29
N LEU A 77 -11.61 7.92 -1.47
CA LEU A 77 -12.23 7.34 -2.67
C LEU A 77 -13.66 7.85 -2.95
N PRO A 78 -14.53 8.07 -1.95
CA PRO A 78 -15.85 8.67 -2.18
C PRO A 78 -15.81 10.06 -2.82
N ARG A 79 -14.75 10.84 -2.57
CA ARG A 79 -14.56 12.16 -3.18
C ARG A 79 -14.26 12.08 -4.67
N PHE A 80 -13.77 10.92 -5.14
CA PHE A 80 -13.50 10.64 -6.55
C PHE A 80 -14.63 9.83 -7.22
N GLY A 81 -15.78 9.71 -6.57
CA GLY A 81 -16.94 8.96 -7.08
C GLY A 81 -16.78 7.45 -7.02
N GLY A 82 -15.85 6.95 -6.19
CA GLY A 82 -15.69 5.52 -5.95
C GLY A 82 -16.37 5.06 -4.65
N VAL A 83 -16.45 3.74 -4.48
CA VAL A 83 -17.11 3.09 -3.35
C VAL A 83 -16.13 2.14 -2.67
N VAL A 84 -16.09 2.19 -1.34
CA VAL A 84 -15.42 1.21 -0.50
C VAL A 84 -16.47 0.36 0.21
N ARG A 85 -16.31 -0.96 0.17
CA ARG A 85 -17.14 -1.91 0.91
C ARG A 85 -16.29 -2.84 1.76
N GLN A 86 -16.57 -2.79 3.06
CA GLN A 86 -16.15 -3.83 3.97
C GLN A 86 -17.06 -5.04 3.81
N ALA A 87 -16.48 -6.20 3.50
CA ALA A 87 -17.21 -7.47 3.48
C ALA A 87 -16.99 -8.23 4.79
N GLU A 88 -17.70 -9.34 4.96
CA GLU A 88 -17.67 -10.20 6.14
C GLU A 88 -16.48 -11.15 6.18
N ASP A 89 -15.98 -11.57 5.02
CA ASP A 89 -14.84 -12.47 4.87
C ASP A 89 -14.14 -12.24 3.52
N GLU A 90 -12.97 -12.85 3.33
CA GLU A 90 -12.22 -12.72 2.09
C GLU A 90 -12.88 -13.36 0.86
N LEU A 91 -13.80 -14.31 1.04
CA LEU A 91 -14.57 -14.91 -0.05
C LEU A 91 -15.58 -13.92 -0.63
N SER A 92 -16.28 -13.20 0.23
CA SER A 92 -17.21 -12.16 -0.15
C SER A 92 -16.49 -10.94 -0.71
N VAL A 93 -15.29 -10.59 -0.21
CA VAL A 93 -14.44 -9.56 -0.82
C VAL A 93 -14.18 -9.85 -2.30
N ILE A 94 -13.69 -11.05 -2.62
CA ILE A 94 -13.31 -11.38 -4.01
C ILE A 94 -14.55 -11.44 -4.91
N ASN A 95 -15.66 -12.01 -4.44
CA ASN A 95 -16.90 -12.11 -5.22
C ASN A 95 -17.54 -10.75 -5.48
N MET A 96 -17.55 -9.85 -4.49
CA MET A 96 -18.02 -8.46 -4.68
C MET A 96 -17.16 -7.72 -5.69
N ALA A 97 -15.84 -7.91 -5.62
CA ALA A 97 -14.91 -7.25 -6.52
C ALA A 97 -14.98 -7.82 -7.95
N ILE A 98 -15.21 -9.12 -8.13
CA ILE A 98 -15.52 -9.73 -9.44
C ILE A 98 -16.80 -9.11 -10.02
N GLY A 99 -17.87 -9.03 -9.22
CA GLY A 99 -19.14 -8.42 -9.64
C GLY A 99 -18.95 -6.97 -10.09
N ALA A 100 -18.18 -6.19 -9.34
CA ALA A 100 -17.86 -4.81 -9.71
C ALA A 100 -16.96 -4.72 -10.96
N ALA A 101 -16.00 -5.64 -11.15
CA ALA A 101 -15.11 -5.65 -12.31
C ALA A 101 -15.89 -5.94 -13.61
N LEU A 102 -16.88 -6.83 -13.54
CA LEU A 102 -17.78 -7.15 -14.65
C LEU A 102 -18.62 -5.94 -15.12
N THR A 103 -18.88 -4.97 -14.25
CA THR A 103 -19.56 -3.72 -14.64
C THR A 103 -18.67 -2.75 -15.43
N GLY A 104 -17.38 -3.08 -15.62
CA GLY A 104 -16.39 -2.24 -16.27
C GLY A 104 -15.67 -1.26 -15.33
N THR A 105 -15.90 -1.36 -14.02
CA THR A 105 -15.20 -0.55 -13.03
C THR A 105 -13.81 -1.12 -12.74
N ARG A 106 -12.81 -0.25 -12.59
CA ARG A 106 -11.49 -0.64 -12.07
C ARG A 106 -11.60 -0.97 -10.57
N THR A 107 -11.40 -2.24 -10.24
CA THR A 107 -11.53 -2.78 -8.89
C THR A 107 -10.19 -3.15 -8.30
N MET A 108 -10.08 -3.00 -6.98
CA MET A 108 -8.95 -3.51 -6.20
C MET A 108 -9.44 -4.16 -4.91
N VAL A 109 -8.74 -5.19 -4.49
CA VAL A 109 -8.88 -5.79 -3.16
C VAL A 109 -7.53 -5.77 -2.44
N ALA A 110 -7.53 -5.58 -1.13
CA ALA A 110 -6.34 -5.72 -0.31
C ALA A 110 -6.54 -6.81 0.74
N THR A 111 -5.56 -7.71 0.85
CA THR A 111 -5.58 -8.81 1.80
C THR A 111 -4.16 -9.12 2.28
N SER A 112 -4.05 -10.04 3.22
CA SER A 112 -2.78 -10.62 3.62
C SER A 112 -2.75 -12.11 3.28
N GLY A 113 -1.62 -12.75 3.56
CA GLY A 113 -1.42 -14.10 3.06
C GLY A 113 -2.39 -15.20 3.55
N PRO A 114 -3.07 -15.14 4.72
CA PRO A 114 -4.18 -16.06 5.03
C PRO A 114 -5.39 -15.83 4.13
N GLY A 115 -5.78 -14.57 3.94
CA GLY A 115 -6.91 -14.20 3.09
C GLY A 115 -6.68 -14.51 1.61
N LEU A 116 -5.44 -14.38 1.12
CA LEU A 116 -5.08 -14.80 -0.24
C LEU A 116 -5.36 -16.28 -0.50
N ALA A 117 -5.20 -17.15 0.51
CA ALA A 117 -5.49 -18.58 0.36
C ALA A 117 -6.99 -18.83 0.16
N LEU A 118 -7.84 -18.03 0.81
CA LEU A 118 -9.29 -18.11 0.66
C LEU A 118 -9.76 -17.55 -0.69
N MET A 119 -9.08 -16.54 -1.22
CA MET A 119 -9.42 -15.92 -2.51
C MET A 119 -9.02 -16.76 -3.74
N GLN A 120 -8.33 -17.90 -3.58
CA GLN A 120 -7.80 -18.69 -4.70
C GLN A 120 -8.87 -19.13 -5.70
N GLU A 121 -10.05 -19.52 -5.22
CA GLU A 121 -11.17 -19.91 -6.10
C GLU A 121 -11.61 -18.75 -6.99
N GLY A 122 -11.79 -17.56 -6.40
CA GLY A 122 -12.14 -16.35 -7.14
C GLY A 122 -11.05 -15.91 -8.11
N ILE A 123 -9.77 -16.07 -7.76
CA ILE A 123 -8.65 -15.79 -8.67
C ILE A 123 -8.66 -16.73 -9.87
N GLY A 124 -8.97 -18.02 -9.68
CA GLY A 124 -9.18 -18.95 -10.79
C GLY A 124 -10.31 -18.52 -11.72
N GLN A 125 -11.40 -18.00 -11.17
CA GLN A 125 -12.51 -17.44 -11.96
C GLN A 125 -12.09 -16.20 -12.74
N LEU A 126 -11.27 -15.31 -12.17
CA LEU A 126 -10.73 -14.14 -12.88
C LEU A 126 -9.93 -14.55 -14.12
N GLY A 127 -9.10 -15.59 -14.01
CA GLY A 127 -8.35 -16.17 -15.12
C GLY A 127 -9.25 -16.75 -16.20
N MET A 128 -10.22 -17.57 -15.80
CA MET A 128 -11.16 -18.23 -16.72
C MET A 128 -12.04 -17.23 -17.49
N ALA A 129 -12.45 -16.14 -16.84
CA ALA A 129 -13.38 -15.16 -17.40
C ALA A 129 -12.69 -13.90 -17.94
N GLU A 130 -11.34 -13.86 -17.93
CA GLU A 130 -10.53 -12.72 -18.37
C GLU A 130 -10.92 -11.38 -17.72
N ILE A 131 -11.30 -11.42 -16.44
CA ILE A 131 -11.79 -10.25 -15.71
C ILE A 131 -10.61 -9.47 -15.11
N PRO A 132 -10.48 -8.15 -15.40
CA PRO A 132 -9.40 -7.34 -14.85
C PRO A 132 -9.68 -6.95 -13.39
N LEU A 133 -8.85 -7.44 -12.45
CA LEU A 133 -8.95 -7.12 -11.02
C LEU A 133 -7.56 -7.11 -10.38
N VAL A 134 -7.30 -6.13 -9.51
CA VAL A 134 -6.02 -6.03 -8.79
C VAL A 134 -6.14 -6.59 -7.37
N VAL A 135 -5.28 -7.56 -7.04
CA VAL A 135 -5.17 -8.12 -5.68
C VAL A 135 -3.87 -7.61 -5.04
N SER A 136 -3.97 -6.70 -4.09
CA SER A 136 -2.84 -6.26 -3.26
C SER A 136 -2.67 -7.22 -2.09
N THR A 137 -1.51 -7.88 -1.99
CA THR A 137 -1.21 -8.83 -0.92
C THR A 137 -0.06 -8.37 -0.03
N HIS A 138 -0.31 -8.37 1.28
CA HIS A 138 0.69 -8.10 2.30
C HIS A 138 1.19 -9.40 2.90
N SER A 139 2.47 -9.68 2.70
CA SER A 139 3.07 -10.95 3.11
C SER A 139 3.38 -10.98 4.61
N ALA A 140 2.39 -11.42 5.39
CA ALA A 140 2.52 -11.84 6.78
C ALA A 140 2.53 -13.39 6.89
N VAL A 141 3.35 -13.93 7.79
CA VAL A 141 3.47 -15.38 8.04
C VAL A 141 2.29 -15.86 8.90
N ALA A 142 1.59 -16.91 8.46
CA ALA A 142 0.38 -17.43 9.13
C ALA A 142 0.62 -18.01 10.54
N ARG A 143 1.89 -18.26 10.92
CA ARG A 143 2.30 -18.81 12.24
C ARG A 143 3.24 -17.89 13.04
N ALA A 144 3.49 -16.67 12.56
CA ALA A 144 4.25 -15.65 13.28
C ALA A 144 3.29 -14.55 13.74
N PRO A 145 3.66 -13.67 14.69
CA PRO A 145 2.88 -12.45 14.92
C PRO A 145 2.68 -11.73 13.58
N VAL A 146 1.42 -11.38 13.30
CA VAL A 146 0.94 -10.82 12.01
C VAL A 146 1.78 -9.63 11.53
N CYS A 147 2.48 -8.95 12.44
CA CYS A 147 3.32 -7.78 12.17
C CYS A 147 4.72 -8.09 11.61
N ARG A 148 5.16 -9.36 11.46
CA ARG A 148 6.48 -9.65 10.87
C ARG A 148 6.41 -9.76 9.34
N PRO A 149 7.18 -8.94 8.59
CA PRO A 149 7.25 -9.08 7.15
C PRO A 149 7.95 -10.39 6.77
N SER A 150 7.43 -11.11 5.78
CA SER A 150 8.15 -12.20 5.12
C SER A 150 7.99 -12.14 3.61
N ARG A 151 8.91 -12.79 2.88
CA ARG A 151 8.84 -12.92 1.42
C ARG A 151 8.37 -14.30 0.96
N SER A 152 8.00 -15.17 1.90
CA SER A 152 7.77 -16.59 1.64
C SER A 152 6.56 -16.90 0.75
N LYS A 153 5.70 -15.91 0.47
CA LYS A 153 4.48 -16.08 -0.34
C LYS A 153 4.62 -15.59 -1.79
N ALA A 154 5.80 -15.09 -2.18
CA ALA A 154 6.05 -14.64 -3.55
C ALA A 154 5.78 -15.73 -4.59
N ILE A 155 6.14 -16.99 -4.28
CA ILE A 155 5.90 -18.11 -5.18
C ILE A 155 4.41 -18.44 -5.31
N SER A 156 3.65 -18.49 -4.22
CA SER A 156 2.20 -18.74 -4.30
C SER A 156 1.47 -17.62 -5.05
N THR A 157 1.90 -16.36 -4.91
CA THR A 157 1.33 -15.25 -5.69
C THR A 157 1.65 -15.39 -7.17
N PHE A 158 2.90 -15.74 -7.52
CA PHE A 158 3.33 -15.89 -8.90
C PHE A 158 2.64 -17.06 -9.63
N TRP A 159 2.50 -18.21 -8.98
CA TRP A 159 1.87 -19.39 -9.60
C TRP A 159 0.34 -19.30 -9.66
N SER A 160 -0.30 -18.46 -8.84
CA SER A 160 -1.76 -18.28 -8.85
C SER A 160 -2.25 -17.20 -9.81
N THR A 161 -1.39 -16.39 -10.44
CA THR A 161 -1.82 -15.30 -11.33
C THR A 161 -1.18 -15.38 -12.71
N GLU A 162 -1.86 -16.03 -13.67
CA GLU A 162 -1.66 -15.74 -15.10
C GLU A 162 -2.30 -14.38 -15.49
N VAL A 163 -3.19 -13.85 -14.65
CA VAL A 163 -3.80 -12.51 -14.81
C VAL A 163 -2.98 -11.48 -14.03
N MET A 164 -2.25 -10.70 -14.82
CA MET A 164 -1.34 -9.60 -14.48
C MET A 164 -1.72 -8.77 -13.22
N VAL A 165 -0.91 -8.88 -12.16
CA VAL A 165 -0.76 -7.88 -11.10
C VAL A 165 0.69 -7.40 -11.11
N ILE A 166 0.92 -6.17 -11.59
CA ILE A 166 2.25 -5.54 -11.54
C ILE A 166 2.46 -4.99 -10.12
N PHE A 167 3.29 -5.67 -9.33
CA PHE A 167 4.02 -5.07 -8.22
C PHE A 167 5.46 -5.61 -8.20
N ARG A 168 6.35 -4.90 -8.91
CA ARG A 168 7.79 -5.03 -8.69
C ARG A 168 8.13 -4.18 -7.47
N GLU A 169 8.44 -4.87 -6.37
CA GLU A 169 9.12 -4.40 -5.16
C GLU A 169 9.51 -2.90 -5.12
N LEU A 170 8.64 -2.06 -4.56
CA LEU A 170 8.86 -0.62 -4.40
C LEU A 170 9.64 -0.24 -3.12
N CYS A 171 10.17 -1.22 -2.38
CA CYS A 171 10.74 -0.98 -1.05
C CYS A 171 12.25 -0.72 -1.01
N SER A 172 12.95 -0.61 -2.15
CA SER A 172 14.42 -0.36 -2.14
C SER A 172 14.98 0.52 -3.24
N ARG A 173 14.16 1.07 -4.14
CA ARG A 173 14.62 2.04 -5.14
C ARG A 173 13.61 3.17 -5.30
N GLN A 174 14.01 4.34 -4.83
CA GLN A 174 13.42 5.63 -5.22
C GLN A 174 13.60 5.83 -6.73
N GLU A 175 12.71 5.26 -7.55
CA GLU A 175 12.51 5.76 -8.93
C GLU A 175 11.02 5.74 -9.30
N PRO A 176 10.20 6.71 -8.82
CA PRO A 176 8.82 6.86 -9.28
C PRO A 176 8.70 7.70 -10.57
N ARG A 177 9.77 7.86 -11.36
CA ARG A 177 9.74 8.77 -12.53
C ARG A 177 9.15 8.17 -13.81
N ALA A 178 9.06 6.85 -13.96
CA ALA A 178 8.81 6.25 -15.28
C ALA A 178 7.35 5.93 -15.64
N MET A 179 6.38 6.03 -14.71
CA MET A 179 4.98 5.64 -14.98
C MET A 179 3.98 6.81 -14.95
N PHE A 180 4.36 7.94 -14.37
CA PHE A 180 3.45 9.08 -14.16
C PHE A 180 3.32 10.03 -15.37
N LEU A 181 4.29 10.04 -16.29
CA LEU A 181 4.35 11.04 -17.36
C LEU A 181 3.61 10.66 -18.65
N SER A 182 3.38 9.38 -18.94
CA SER A 182 2.74 8.98 -20.21
C SER A 182 1.23 9.17 -20.25
N HIS A 183 0.57 9.41 -19.11
CA HIS A 183 -0.90 9.56 -19.05
C HIS A 183 -1.38 11.00 -18.84
N CYS A 184 -0.50 11.92 -18.40
CA CYS A 184 -0.86 13.33 -18.24
C CYS A 184 -0.71 14.15 -19.53
N GLU A 185 0.14 13.76 -20.47
CA GLU A 185 0.30 14.49 -21.74
C GLU A 185 -0.91 14.34 -22.68
N GLY A 186 -1.77 13.35 -22.46
CA GLY A 186 -2.97 13.10 -23.29
C GLY A 186 -4.25 13.80 -22.84
N VAL A 187 -4.30 14.37 -21.63
CA VAL A 187 -5.55 14.93 -21.04
C VAL A 187 -5.56 16.47 -21.04
N GLN A 188 -4.46 17.13 -21.38
CA GLN A 188 -4.39 18.61 -21.52
C GLN A 188 -4.64 19.13 -22.93
N SER A 189 -4.99 18.28 -23.91
CA SER A 189 -5.39 18.72 -25.25
C SER A 189 -6.66 18.03 -25.74
N ARG A 190 -7.79 18.37 -25.13
CA ARG A 190 -9.14 18.29 -25.73
C ARG A 190 -10.16 18.99 -24.85
#